data_AF-A0A8S4FH56-F1
#
_entry.id   AF-A0A8S4FH56-F1
#
_cell.length_a   1.000
_cell.length_b   1.000
_cell.length_c   1.000
_cell.angle_alpha   90.00
_cell.angle_beta   90.00
_cell.angle_gamma   90.00
#
_symmetry.space_group_name_H-M   'P 1'
#
loop_
_entity.id
_entity.type
_entity.pdbx_description
1 polymer ?
#
loop_
_entity_poly.entity_id
_entity_poly.type
_entity_poly.pdbx_seq_one_letter_code
_entity_poly.pdbx_strand_id
1 'polypeptide(L)'
;MLVYEFHEERDVRGVRFWAYNAGHVLGAAMFMIEIAGVKVLYTGDFSRQEDRHLMAAEIPTVHPDVLITESTYGTHIHEKREERESRFTSLVSDIVSRGGRCLIPVFALGRAQELLLILGNYTRG
;
A
#
# COMPACT_ATOMS: atom_id res chain seq x y z
N MET A 1 13.20 -18.99 -8.20
CA MET A 1 12.32 -17.85 -7.92
C MET A 1 11.97 -17.23 -9.26
N LEU A 2 10.69 -17.15 -9.61
CA LEU A 2 10.26 -16.42 -10.80
C LEU A 2 10.11 -14.96 -10.40
N VAL A 3 10.70 -14.07 -11.19
CA VAL A 3 10.60 -12.61 -11.01
C VAL A 3 9.88 -12.09 -12.24
N TYR A 4 8.88 -11.25 -12.02
CA TYR A 4 8.09 -10.61 -13.06
C TYR A 4 8.19 -9.11 -12.85
N GLU A 5 8.51 -8.37 -13.92
CA GLU A 5 8.51 -6.93 -13.87
C GLU A 5 7.07 -6.40 -13.94
N PHE A 6 6.82 -5.24 -13.35
CA PHE A 6 5.53 -4.57 -13.53
C PHE A 6 5.30 -4.27 -15.02
N HIS A 7 4.02 -4.34 -15.42
CA HIS A 7 3.54 -4.13 -16.80
C HIS A 7 4.02 -5.15 -17.84
N GLU A 8 4.79 -6.14 -17.44
CA GLU A 8 5.25 -7.18 -18.34
C GLU A 8 4.16 -8.23 -18.59
N GLU A 9 3.76 -8.41 -19.84
CA GLU A 9 2.81 -9.45 -20.24
C GLU A 9 3.48 -10.82 -20.31
N ARG A 10 2.78 -11.83 -19.76
CA ARG A 10 3.19 -13.23 -19.77
C ARG A 10 2.02 -14.10 -20.19
N ASP A 11 2.29 -15.08 -21.05
CA ASP A 11 1.34 -16.15 -21.39
C ASP A 11 1.84 -17.47 -20.81
N VAL A 12 1.00 -18.10 -19.99
CA VAL A 12 1.23 -19.46 -19.51
C VAL A 12 0.02 -20.30 -19.86
N ARG A 13 0.16 -21.14 -20.90
CA ARG A 13 -0.87 -22.10 -21.35
C ARG A 13 -2.20 -21.43 -21.71
N GLY A 14 -2.14 -20.27 -22.38
CA GLY A 14 -3.31 -19.51 -22.80
C GLY A 14 -3.92 -18.62 -21.72
N VAL A 15 -3.24 -18.49 -20.58
CA VAL A 15 -3.56 -17.51 -19.54
C VAL A 15 -2.58 -16.36 -19.67
N ARG A 16 -3.06 -15.21 -20.11
CA ARG A 16 -2.24 -13.99 -20.19
C ARG A 16 -2.36 -13.21 -18.90
N PHE A 17 -1.27 -12.69 -18.37
CA PHE A 17 -1.31 -11.86 -17.17
C PHE A 17 -0.19 -10.83 -17.14
N TRP A 18 -0.44 -9.73 -16.44
CA TRP A 18 0.54 -8.69 -16.14
C TRP A 18 0.18 -8.01 -14.81
N ALA A 19 1.15 -7.32 -14.22
CA ALA A 19 1.01 -6.70 -12.90
C ALA A 19 1.03 -5.16 -13.00
N TYR A 20 0.24 -4.51 -12.15
CA TYR A 20 0.30 -3.08 -11.86
C TYR A 20 0.76 -2.89 -10.41
N ASN A 21 1.36 -1.74 -10.10
CA ASN A 21 1.70 -1.39 -8.72
C ASN A 21 0.43 -1.21 -7.88
N ALA A 22 0.36 -1.86 -6.70
CA ALA A 22 -0.77 -1.75 -5.77
C ALA A 22 -0.54 -0.72 -4.64
N GLY A 23 0.63 -0.11 -4.55
CA GLY A 23 1.03 0.68 -3.39
C GLY A 23 1.13 -0.22 -2.16
N HIS A 24 0.37 0.08 -1.10
CA HIS A 24 0.18 -0.71 0.13
C HIS A 24 1.45 -1.12 0.91
N VAL A 25 2.30 -1.97 0.33
CA VAL A 25 3.64 -2.38 0.78
C VAL A 25 4.60 -2.51 -0.41
N LEU A 26 5.91 -2.50 -0.17
CA LEU A 26 6.90 -2.65 -1.22
C LEU A 26 6.70 -3.95 -2.01
N GLY A 27 6.55 -3.83 -3.34
CA GLY A 27 6.36 -4.96 -4.25
C GLY A 27 4.91 -5.47 -4.35
N ALA A 28 3.94 -4.83 -3.69
CA ALA A 28 2.54 -5.21 -3.84
C ALA A 28 2.06 -4.97 -5.28
N ALA A 29 1.27 -5.92 -5.80
CA ALA A 29 0.87 -5.96 -7.20
C ALA A 29 -0.63 -6.25 -7.35
N MET A 30 -1.27 -5.56 -8.28
CA MET A 30 -2.59 -5.90 -8.81
C MET A 30 -2.38 -6.69 -10.10
N PHE A 31 -2.93 -7.90 -10.19
CA PHE A 31 -2.78 -8.73 -11.38
C PHE A 31 -3.99 -8.59 -12.29
N MET A 32 -3.75 -8.20 -13.54
CA MET A 32 -4.72 -8.38 -14.62
C MET A 32 -4.50 -9.74 -15.25
N ILE A 33 -5.56 -10.50 -15.39
CA ILE A 33 -5.54 -11.86 -15.94
C ILE A 33 -6.55 -11.90 -17.09
N GLU A 34 -6.13 -12.39 -18.24
CA GLU A 34 -6.96 -12.54 -19.43
C GLU A 34 -6.98 -13.99 -19.91
N ILE A 35 -8.19 -14.54 -20.05
CA ILE A 35 -8.44 -15.90 -20.56
C ILE A 35 -9.58 -15.81 -21.57
N ALA A 36 -9.32 -16.25 -22.81
CA ALA A 36 -10.30 -16.24 -23.91
C ALA A 36 -11.01 -14.88 -24.09
N GLY A 37 -10.29 -13.77 -23.90
CA GLY A 37 -10.79 -12.39 -24.04
C GLY A 37 -11.38 -11.78 -22.76
N VAL A 38 -11.75 -12.61 -21.77
CA VAL A 38 -12.31 -12.16 -20.49
C VAL A 38 -11.18 -11.69 -19.57
N LYS A 39 -11.30 -10.46 -19.05
CA LYS A 39 -10.31 -9.80 -18.19
C LYS A 39 -10.77 -9.70 -16.75
N VAL A 40 -9.96 -10.21 -15.84
CA VAL A 40 -10.17 -10.15 -14.39
C VAL A 40 -9.03 -9.35 -13.76
N LEU A 41 -9.37 -8.30 -13.01
CA LEU A 41 -8.41 -7.60 -12.17
C LEU A 41 -8.56 -8.08 -10.72
N TYR A 42 -7.49 -8.63 -10.16
CA TYR A 42 -7.37 -8.92 -8.73
C TYR A 42 -6.45 -7.89 -8.08
N THR A 43 -6.97 -7.11 -7.13
CA THR A 43 -6.20 -6.00 -6.53
C THR A 43 -5.23 -6.44 -5.45
N GLY A 44 -5.48 -7.57 -4.78
CA GLY A 44 -4.91 -7.78 -3.44
C GLY A 44 -5.30 -6.62 -2.50
N ASP A 45 -4.42 -6.29 -1.57
CA ASP A 45 -4.53 -5.07 -0.77
C ASP A 45 -3.82 -3.92 -1.48
N PHE A 46 -4.52 -2.80 -1.68
CA PHE A 46 -4.01 -1.66 -2.43
C PHE A 46 -4.22 -0.33 -1.68
N SER A 47 -3.32 0.62 -1.91
CA SER A 47 -3.46 1.98 -1.38
C SER A 47 -3.42 2.99 -2.51
N ARG A 48 -4.47 3.80 -2.63
CA ARG A 48 -4.53 4.91 -3.59
C ARG A 48 -3.91 6.21 -3.09
N GLN A 49 -3.42 6.23 -1.85
CA GLN A 49 -2.71 7.37 -1.28
C GLN A 49 -1.22 7.16 -1.43
N GLU A 50 -0.51 8.20 -1.88
CA GLU A 50 0.94 8.23 -1.85
C GLU A 50 1.45 8.34 -0.41
N ASP A 51 2.29 7.40 -0.02
CA ASP A 51 3.03 7.45 1.24
C ASP A 51 4.43 8.04 0.99
N ARG A 52 5.19 8.36 2.04
CA ARG A 52 6.53 8.95 1.87
C ARG A 52 7.52 8.01 1.15
N HIS A 53 7.24 6.71 1.11
CA HIS A 53 8.11 5.69 0.52
C HIS A 53 7.43 4.77 -0.49
N LEU A 54 6.11 4.91 -0.73
CA LEU A 54 5.36 4.07 -1.66
C LEU A 54 4.53 4.91 -2.61
N MET A 55 4.55 4.53 -3.88
CA MET A 55 3.64 5.08 -4.89
C MET A 55 2.20 4.64 -4.58
N ALA A 56 1.24 5.45 -4.99
CA ALA A 56 -0.16 5.03 -5.02
C ALA A 56 -0.35 3.88 -6.02
N ALA A 57 -1.35 3.05 -5.76
CA ALA A 57 -1.82 2.03 -6.70
C ALA A 57 -2.08 2.65 -8.07
N GLU A 58 -1.83 1.95 -9.15
CA GLU A 58 -2.12 2.47 -10.50
C GLU A 58 -3.64 2.39 -10.81
N ILE A 59 -4.12 3.16 -11.78
CA ILE A 59 -5.43 2.88 -12.39
C ILE A 59 -5.12 2.20 -13.72
N PRO A 60 -5.47 0.91 -13.91
CA PRO A 60 -5.26 0.24 -15.18
C PRO A 60 -5.93 1.01 -16.33
N THR A 61 -5.20 1.21 -17.42
CA THR A 61 -5.73 1.77 -18.67
C THR A 61 -6.66 0.80 -19.40
N VAL A 62 -6.56 -0.49 -19.07
CA VAL A 62 -7.40 -1.57 -19.58
C VAL A 62 -8.55 -1.82 -18.61
N HIS A 63 -9.78 -1.78 -19.11
CA HIS A 63 -10.97 -2.08 -18.30
C HIS A 63 -11.12 -3.59 -18.09
N PRO A 64 -11.22 -4.07 -16.83
CA PRO A 64 -11.56 -5.45 -16.56
C PRO A 64 -13.07 -5.69 -16.73
N ASP A 65 -13.43 -6.92 -17.12
CA ASP A 65 -14.81 -7.40 -17.09
C ASP A 65 -15.24 -7.76 -15.66
N VAL A 66 -14.29 -8.24 -14.84
CA VAL A 66 -14.51 -8.60 -13.44
C VAL A 66 -13.45 -7.95 -12.55
N LEU A 67 -13.90 -7.29 -11.48
CA LEU A 67 -13.03 -6.76 -10.42
C LEU A 67 -13.18 -7.59 -9.16
N ILE A 68 -12.07 -8.13 -8.66
CA ILE A 68 -11.96 -8.74 -7.34
C ILE A 68 -11.13 -7.79 -6.48
N THR A 69 -11.79 -7.10 -5.55
CA THR A 69 -11.18 -6.06 -4.70
C THR A 69 -11.29 -6.39 -3.22
N GLU A 70 -10.34 -5.90 -2.43
CA GLU A 70 -10.45 -5.88 -0.97
C GLU A 70 -11.55 -4.92 -0.49
N SER A 71 -11.95 -5.07 0.77
CA SER A 71 -12.97 -4.26 1.43
C SER A 71 -12.58 -3.78 2.84
N THR A 72 -11.29 -3.85 3.19
CA THR A 72 -10.77 -3.62 4.55
C THR A 72 -11.27 -2.32 5.19
N TYR A 73 -11.31 -1.23 4.42
CA TYR A 73 -11.81 0.08 4.86
C TYR A 73 -13.00 0.59 4.02
N GLY A 74 -13.76 -0.31 3.37
CA GLY A 74 -14.79 0.07 2.40
C GLY A 74 -15.90 0.99 2.95
N THR A 75 -16.07 1.05 4.27
CA THR A 75 -17.06 1.91 4.96
C THR A 75 -16.42 3.05 5.77
N HIS A 76 -15.10 3.21 5.71
CA HIS A 76 -14.36 4.19 6.50
C HIS A 76 -13.78 5.29 5.62
N ILE A 77 -13.88 6.54 6.09
CA ILE A 77 -13.23 7.67 5.46
C ILE A 77 -11.93 7.92 6.21
N HIS A 78 -10.81 7.94 5.49
CA HIS A 78 -9.52 8.26 6.07
C HIS A 78 -9.44 9.74 6.42
N GLU A 79 -9.01 10.02 7.65
CA GLU A 79 -8.56 11.34 8.06
C GLU A 79 -7.37 11.80 7.22
N LYS A 80 -7.18 13.12 7.13
CA LYS A 80 -6.06 13.68 6.39
C LYS A 80 -4.74 13.18 6.97
N ARG A 81 -3.76 12.96 6.10
CA ARG A 81 -2.45 12.42 6.50
C ARG A 81 -1.79 13.32 7.54
N GLU A 82 -1.86 14.64 7.36
CA GLU A 82 -1.26 15.63 8.26
C GLU A 82 -1.86 15.54 9.67
N GLU A 83 -3.18 15.35 9.77
CA GLU A 83 -3.89 15.21 11.05
C GLU A 83 -3.50 13.90 11.75
N ARG A 84 -3.39 12.80 11.01
CA ARG A 84 -2.94 11.51 11.53
C ARG A 84 -1.49 11.55 12.02
N GLU A 85 -0.58 12.13 11.23
CA GLU A 85 0.83 12.27 11.58
C GLU A 85 0.99 13.16 12.82
N SER A 86 0.32 14.32 12.85
CA SER A 86 0.33 15.25 13.99
C SER A 86 -0.18 14.58 15.27
N ARG A 87 -1.34 13.91 15.20
CA ARG A 87 -1.89 13.18 16.35
C ARG A 87 -0.93 12.10 16.86
N PHE A 88 -0.30 11.36 15.95
CA PHE A 88 0.67 10.34 16.31
C PHE A 88 1.90 10.94 17.01
N THR A 89 2.53 11.97 16.44
CA THR A 89 3.74 12.58 17.02
C THR A 89 3.45 13.29 18.34
N SER A 90 2.30 13.95 18.48
CA SER A 90 1.86 14.54 19.76
C SER A 90 1.73 13.47 20.85
N LEU A 91 1.07 12.34 20.58
CA LEU A 91 0.92 11.25 21.55
C LEU A 91 2.27 10.67 21.98
N VAL A 92 3.20 10.49 21.02
CA VAL A 92 4.56 10.03 21.34
C VAL A 92 5.30 11.04 22.20
N SER A 93 5.22 12.33 21.86
CA SER A 93 5.85 13.42 22.59
C SER A 93 5.34 13.53 24.03
N ASP A 94 4.03 13.42 24.24
CA ASP A 94 3.39 13.44 25.56
C ASP A 94 3.85 12.28 26.47
N ILE A 95 4.06 11.09 25.89
CA ILE A 95 4.55 9.93 26.64
C ILE A 95 6.00 10.13 27.07
N VAL A 96 6.84 10.63 26.17
CA VAL A 96 8.28 10.81 26.43
C VAL A 96 8.52 12.00 27.37
N SER A 97 7.78 13.10 27.22
CA SER A 97 7.94 14.31 28.04
C SER A 97 7.64 14.09 29.52
N ARG A 98 6.74 13.15 29.85
CA ARG A 98 6.45 12.72 31.23
C ARG A 98 7.39 11.63 31.75
N GLY A 99 8.49 11.31 31.05
CA GLY A 99 9.47 10.30 31.43
C GLY A 99 9.03 8.85 31.16
N GLY A 100 7.98 8.65 30.36
CA GLY A 100 7.48 7.33 29.98
C GLY A 100 8.26 6.69 28.83
N ARG A 101 7.92 5.43 28.51
CA ARG A 101 8.43 4.71 27.35
C ARG A 101 7.27 4.43 26.38
N CYS A 102 7.42 4.82 25.12
CA CYS A 102 6.44 4.54 24.08
C CYS A 102 6.77 3.22 23.38
N LEU A 103 5.88 2.22 23.50
CA LEU A 103 5.97 0.97 22.77
C LEU A 103 5.05 1.02 21.55
N ILE A 104 5.60 0.79 20.36
CA ILE A 104 4.86 0.81 19.09
C ILE A 104 4.98 -0.57 18.43
N PRO A 105 4.02 -1.48 18.64
CA PRO A 105 4.08 -2.81 18.05
C PRO A 105 3.74 -2.74 16.55
N VAL A 106 4.70 -3.13 15.71
CA VAL A 106 4.55 -3.17 14.26
C VAL A 106 5.32 -4.35 13.68
N PHE A 107 4.85 -4.85 12.53
CA PHE A 107 5.64 -5.80 11.75
C PHE A 107 6.93 -5.14 11.22
N ALA A 108 7.99 -5.94 11.07
CA ALA A 108 9.30 -5.44 10.65
C ALA A 108 9.32 -4.86 9.22
N LEU A 109 8.38 -5.26 8.37
CA LEU A 109 8.24 -4.80 6.98
C LEU A 109 6.83 -4.28 6.72
N GLY A 110 6.71 -3.17 6.01
CA GLY A 110 5.46 -2.52 5.64
C GLY A 110 5.35 -1.13 6.27
N ARG A 111 4.44 -0.96 7.23
CA ARG A 111 4.16 0.36 7.83
C ARG A 111 5.22 0.84 8.82
N ALA A 112 6.12 -0.02 9.27
CA ALA A 112 7.22 0.35 10.16
C ALA A 112 8.16 1.40 9.52
N GLN A 113 8.46 1.24 8.22
CA GLN A 113 9.31 2.17 7.48
C GLN A 113 8.71 3.60 7.47
N GLU A 114 7.40 3.72 7.28
CA GLU A 114 6.72 5.01 7.30
C GLU A 114 6.79 5.68 8.69
N LEU A 115 6.56 4.90 9.76
CA LEU A 115 6.65 5.42 11.13
C LEU A 115 8.07 5.92 11.47
N LEU A 116 9.10 5.20 11.00
CA LEU A 116 10.49 5.64 11.17
C LEU A 116 10.77 6.97 10.45
N LEU A 117 10.22 7.17 9.25
CA LEU A 117 10.34 8.44 8.52
C LEU A 117 9.61 9.58 9.23
N ILE A 118 8.39 9.33 9.73
CA ILE A 118 7.59 10.33 10.47
C ILE A 118 8.32 10.76 11.74
N LEU A 119 8.77 9.81 12.56
CA LEU A 119 9.50 10.11 13.80
C LEU A 119 10.85 10.78 13.52
N GLY A 120 11.59 10.29 12.53
CA GLY A 120 12.87 10.86 12.13
C GLY A 120 12.75 12.32 11.72
N ASN A 121 11.73 12.67 10.93
CA ASN A 121 11.46 14.05 10.54
C ASN A 121 11.02 14.92 11.73
N TYR A 122 10.15 14.39 12.61
CA TYR A 122 9.69 15.11 13.79
C TYR A 122 10.83 15.47 14.76
N THR A 123 11.78 14.56 14.98
CA THR A 123 12.92 14.81 15.89
C THR A 123 14.00 15.75 15.34
N ARG A 124 13.99 16.02 14.02
CA ARG A 124 14.97 16.91 13.36
C ARG A 124 14.49 18.35 13.21
N GLY A 125 13.18 18.58 13.33
CA GLY A 125 12.58 19.92 13.36
C GLY A 125 12.61 20.47 14.78
#